data_AF-A0A497DF64-F1
#
_entry.id   AF-A0A497DF64-F1
#
_cell.length_a   1.000
_cell.length_b   1.000
_cell.length_c   1.000
_cell.angle_alpha   90.00
_cell.angle_beta   90.00
_cell.angle_gamma   90.00
#
_symmetry.space_group_name_H-M   'P 1'
#
loop_
_entity.id
_entity.type
_entity.pdbx_description
1 polymer ?
#
loop_
_entity_poly.entity_id
_entity_poly.type
_entity_poly.pdbx_seq_one_letter_code
_entity_poly.pdbx_strand_id
1 'polypeptide(L)'
;AGFPGLHLQQIVFDTPNEEILQQIEALGANSVTMYNWDGPHPEDYIQWGVEGFERMEKWDEALSIPFFPNASIGWDDSPRFPNKEKERIVHLNKSPVAFSSFLQKAKDYCDEHPEQAKLITVFSWNEWIEGSYLLPDMKYGFSHLEAVKKVMSKEYEQ
;
A
#
# COMPACT_ATOMS: atom_id res chain seq x y z
N ALA A 1 14.38 29.60 6.21
CA ALA A 1 14.44 29.12 4.82
C ALA A 1 13.69 27.80 4.76
N GLY A 2 12.96 27.54 3.66
CA GLY A 2 12.04 26.40 3.52
C GLY A 2 10.72 26.84 2.90
N PHE A 3 9.97 25.91 2.29
CA PHE A 3 8.65 26.14 1.71
C PHE A 3 7.58 25.92 2.80
N PRO A 4 6.89 26.96 3.31
CA PRO A 4 5.87 26.78 4.34
C PRO A 4 4.77 25.82 3.89
N GLY A 5 4.43 24.85 4.74
CA GLY A 5 3.39 23.85 4.46
C GLY A 5 3.79 22.70 3.54
N LEU A 6 5.07 22.59 3.15
CA LEU A 6 5.58 21.42 2.43
C LEU A 6 5.67 20.22 3.39
N HIS A 7 5.04 19.10 3.01
CA HIS A 7 5.16 17.81 3.68
C HIS A 7 5.96 16.85 2.79
N LEU A 8 7.08 16.35 3.29
CA LEU A 8 7.93 15.37 2.62
C LEU A 8 7.64 13.98 3.18
N GLN A 9 7.06 13.12 2.35
CA GLN A 9 6.83 11.71 2.67
C GLN A 9 7.90 10.86 1.98
N GLN A 10 8.66 10.09 2.76
CA GLN A 10 9.65 9.17 2.24
C GLN A 10 9.01 7.81 1.92
N ILE A 11 9.38 7.22 0.78
CA ILE A 11 9.03 5.84 0.44
C ILE A 11 10.16 4.94 0.95
N VAL A 12 9.80 3.89 1.68
CA VAL A 12 10.73 2.86 2.16
C VAL A 12 10.43 1.50 1.53
N PHE A 13 11.46 0.66 1.57
CA PHE A 13 11.46 -0.73 1.11
C PHE A 13 12.13 -1.58 2.19
N ASP A 14 11.96 -2.89 2.10
CA ASP A 14 12.50 -3.89 3.02
C ASP A 14 12.09 -3.63 4.48
N THR A 15 12.92 -4.10 5.42
CA THR A 15 12.73 -3.93 6.86
C THR A 15 13.55 -2.75 7.40
N PRO A 16 13.07 -2.06 8.45
CA PRO A 16 13.82 -1.01 9.10
C PRO A 16 15.21 -1.46 9.54
N ASN A 17 16.19 -0.58 9.39
CA ASN A 17 17.53 -0.75 9.94
C ASN A 17 18.12 0.63 10.28
N GLU A 18 19.18 0.64 11.08
CA GLU A 18 19.79 1.86 11.60
C GLU A 18 20.24 2.82 10.50
N GLU A 19 20.77 2.31 9.38
CA GLU A 19 21.20 3.14 8.27
C GLU A 19 20.02 3.88 7.61
N ILE A 20 18.92 3.18 7.33
CA ILE A 20 17.75 3.82 6.71
C ILE A 20 17.11 4.82 7.68
N LEU A 21 17.04 4.51 8.98
CA LEU A 21 16.49 5.43 9.99
C LEU A 21 17.32 6.73 10.07
N GLN A 22 18.65 6.63 10.07
CA GLN A 22 19.54 7.79 10.03
C GLN A 22 19.35 8.62 8.75
N GLN A 23 19.10 7.97 7.60
CA GLN A 23 18.82 8.67 6.35
C GLN A 23 17.49 9.42 6.41
N ILE A 24 16.43 8.80 6.94
CA ILE A 24 15.11 9.44 7.11
C ILE A 24 15.22 10.68 8.00
N GLU A 25 15.98 10.59 9.11
CA GLU A 25 16.23 11.72 10.00
C GLU A 25 17.04 12.82 9.30
N ALA A 26 18.13 12.46 8.61
CA ALA A 26 18.98 13.41 7.89
C ALA A 26 18.25 14.13 6.75
N LEU A 27 17.31 13.46 6.08
CA LEU A 27 16.44 14.05 5.05
C LEU A 27 15.42 15.03 5.65
N GLY A 28 15.11 14.91 6.95
CA GLY A 28 14.06 15.69 7.60
C GLY A 28 12.67 15.34 7.05
N ALA A 29 12.43 14.06 6.74
CA ALA A 29 11.13 13.59 6.28
C ALA A 29 10.06 13.82 7.36
N ASN A 30 8.85 14.16 6.93
CA ASN A 30 7.71 14.41 7.81
C ASN A 30 6.89 13.15 8.06
N SER A 31 6.95 12.18 7.16
CA SER A 31 6.32 10.87 7.32
C SER A 31 6.97 9.83 6.40
N VAL A 32 6.57 8.58 6.58
CA VAL A 32 6.98 7.45 5.75
C VAL A 32 5.76 6.75 5.16
N THR A 33 5.94 6.05 4.04
CA THR A 33 4.98 5.08 3.49
C THR A 33 5.74 4.04 2.66
N MET A 34 5.02 3.06 2.13
CA MET A 34 5.55 2.13 1.14
C MET A 34 4.94 2.39 -0.23
N TYR A 35 5.69 2.06 -1.30
CA TYR A 35 5.19 2.19 -2.68
C TYR A 35 4.04 1.20 -2.94
N ASN A 36 4.28 -0.07 -2.61
CA ASN A 36 3.34 -1.18 -2.56
C ASN A 36 3.69 -2.05 -1.32
N TRP A 37 3.16 -3.26 -1.17
CA TRP A 37 3.50 -4.15 -0.03
C TRP A 37 4.89 -4.79 -0.07
N ASP A 38 5.69 -4.42 -1.07
CA ASP A 38 7.06 -4.84 -1.33
C ASP A 38 7.22 -6.36 -1.51
N GLY A 39 8.43 -6.79 -1.83
CA GLY A 39 8.78 -8.20 -1.95
C GLY A 39 8.94 -8.91 -0.60
N PRO A 40 8.99 -10.26 -0.62
CA PRO A 40 8.72 -11.15 -1.75
C PRO A 40 7.27 -11.09 -2.25
N HIS A 41 7.06 -11.45 -3.52
CA HIS A 41 5.75 -11.53 -4.17
C HIS A 41 5.28 -12.99 -4.21
N PRO A 42 4.52 -13.48 -3.22
CA PRO A 42 3.95 -14.83 -3.26
C PRO A 42 2.88 -14.93 -4.36
N GLU A 43 2.48 -16.15 -4.71
CA GLU A 43 1.39 -16.35 -5.68
C GLU A 43 0.03 -15.85 -5.15
N ASP A 44 -0.16 -15.91 -3.83
CA ASP A 44 -1.41 -15.59 -3.15
C ASP A 44 -1.49 -14.13 -2.67
N TYR A 45 -2.55 -13.44 -3.11
CA TYR A 45 -2.78 -12.04 -2.77
C TYR A 45 -3.07 -11.80 -1.28
N ILE A 46 -3.75 -12.73 -0.62
CA ILE A 46 -4.05 -12.60 0.82
C ILE A 46 -2.75 -12.76 1.61
N GLN A 47 -1.91 -13.73 1.26
CA GLN A 47 -0.58 -13.87 1.84
C GLN A 47 0.24 -12.59 1.65
N TRP A 48 0.30 -12.06 0.42
CA TRP A 48 1.07 -10.84 0.14
C TRP A 48 0.60 -9.66 1.00
N GLY A 49 -0.71 -9.48 1.14
CA GLY A 49 -1.26 -8.42 1.99
C GLY A 49 -1.02 -8.63 3.49
N VAL A 50 -1.06 -9.86 3.99
CA VAL A 50 -0.72 -10.15 5.39
C VAL A 50 0.74 -9.77 5.67
N GLU A 51 1.66 -10.27 4.85
CA GLU A 51 3.08 -9.96 5.00
C GLU A 51 3.37 -8.47 4.81
N GLY A 52 2.65 -7.80 3.89
CA GLY A 52 2.75 -6.35 3.68
C GLY A 52 2.38 -5.55 4.93
N PHE A 53 1.31 -5.94 5.62
CA PHE A 53 0.90 -5.31 6.88
C PHE A 53 1.89 -5.61 8.02
N GLU A 54 2.46 -6.82 8.09
CA GLU A 54 3.54 -7.14 9.05
C GLU A 54 4.80 -6.28 8.81
N ARG A 55 5.12 -5.96 7.54
CA ARG A 55 6.23 -5.04 7.21
C ARG A 55 5.89 -3.62 7.63
N MET A 56 4.66 -3.17 7.38
CA MET A 56 4.16 -1.87 7.85
C MET A 56 4.27 -1.74 9.37
N GLU A 57 3.82 -2.74 10.14
CA GLU A 57 3.89 -2.72 11.62
C GLU A 57 5.33 -2.54 12.11
N LYS A 58 6.30 -3.23 11.50
CA LYS A 58 7.72 -3.04 11.83
C LYS A 58 8.22 -1.63 11.56
N TRP A 59 7.78 -1.02 10.46
CA TRP A 59 8.12 0.37 10.14
C TRP A 59 7.49 1.34 11.12
N ASP A 60 6.21 1.17 11.43
CA ASP A 60 5.49 1.99 12.40
C ASP A 60 6.17 1.96 13.78
N GLU A 61 6.54 0.77 14.26
CA GLU A 61 7.26 0.60 15.53
C GLU A 61 8.65 1.25 15.55
N ALA A 62 9.34 1.28 14.41
CA ALA A 62 10.72 1.76 14.32
C ALA A 62 10.84 3.28 14.13
N LEU A 63 9.77 3.96 13.73
CA LEU A 63 9.81 5.36 13.33
C LEU A 63 9.42 6.30 14.48
N SER A 64 10.10 7.45 14.55
CA SER A 64 9.71 8.56 15.41
C SER A 64 8.79 9.57 14.72
N ILE A 65 8.42 9.31 13.46
CA ILE A 65 7.55 10.14 12.62
C ILE A 65 6.41 9.28 12.06
N PRO A 66 5.26 9.86 11.68
CA PRO A 66 4.10 9.13 11.17
C PRO A 66 4.43 8.16 10.03
N PHE A 67 3.86 6.96 10.08
CA PHE A 67 3.79 6.04 8.95
C PHE A 67 2.38 6.07 8.35
N PHE A 68 2.27 6.14 7.03
CA PHE A 68 0.99 6.09 6.34
C PHE A 68 0.82 4.78 5.56
N PRO A 69 -0.28 4.04 5.77
CA PRO A 69 -0.49 2.72 5.20
C PRO A 69 -0.68 2.78 3.68
N ASN A 70 -0.31 1.68 3.03
CA ASN A 70 -0.57 1.44 1.61
C ASN A 70 -1.58 0.30 1.43
N ALA A 71 -2.53 0.48 0.52
CA ALA A 71 -3.39 -0.59 0.02
C ALA A 71 -3.02 -0.92 -1.44
N SER A 72 -2.36 -2.05 -1.65
CA SER A 72 -1.97 -2.53 -2.98
C SER A 72 -3.08 -3.35 -3.63
N ILE A 73 -3.30 -3.18 -4.94
CA ILE A 73 -4.36 -3.88 -5.71
C ILE A 73 -3.86 -5.22 -6.27
N GLY A 74 -2.56 -5.33 -6.57
CA GLY A 74 -1.94 -6.57 -7.01
C GLY A 74 -0.50 -6.37 -7.48
N TRP A 75 0.11 -7.45 -7.98
CA TRP A 75 1.42 -7.42 -8.59
C TRP A 75 1.54 -8.51 -9.67
N ASP A 76 1.63 -8.10 -10.93
CA ASP A 76 1.97 -8.96 -12.05
C ASP A 76 2.70 -8.12 -13.09
N ASP A 77 4.03 -8.24 -13.10
CA ASP A 77 4.89 -7.58 -14.06
C ASP A 77 5.45 -8.52 -15.13
N SER A 78 4.86 -9.70 -15.28
CA SER A 78 5.19 -10.65 -16.35
C SER A 78 5.06 -10.05 -17.77
N PRO A 79 4.19 -9.05 -18.07
CA PRO A 79 4.20 -8.40 -19.39
C PRO A 79 5.52 -7.72 -19.74
N ARG A 80 6.33 -7.29 -18.76
CA ARG A 80 7.70 -6.76 -18.98
C ARG A 80 8.74 -7.85 -19.12
N PHE A 81 8.46 -9.03 -18.57
CA PHE A 81 9.42 -10.11 -18.40
C PHE A 81 8.81 -11.41 -18.94
N PRO A 82 8.86 -11.66 -20.26
CA PRO A 82 8.18 -12.81 -20.88
C PRO A 82 8.59 -14.19 -20.35
N ASN A 83 9.78 -14.29 -19.75
CA ASN A 83 10.31 -15.52 -19.16
C ASN A 83 10.05 -15.61 -17.64
N LYS A 84 9.30 -14.68 -17.06
CA LYS A 84 8.97 -14.68 -15.62
C LYS A 84 7.97 -15.79 -15.34
N GLU A 85 8.35 -16.65 -14.42
CA GLU A 85 7.52 -17.75 -13.94
C GLU A 85 6.34 -17.21 -13.12
N LYS A 86 5.20 -17.91 -13.18
CA LYS A 86 3.95 -17.49 -12.50
C LYS A 86 4.11 -17.48 -10.97
N GLU A 87 5.05 -18.27 -10.46
CA GLU A 87 5.42 -18.38 -9.06
C GLU A 87 6.06 -17.08 -8.52
N ARG A 88 6.35 -16.12 -9.40
CA ARG A 88 6.94 -14.80 -9.08
C ARG A 88 5.97 -13.64 -9.26
N ILE A 89 4.68 -13.91 -9.43
CA ILE A 89 3.61 -12.90 -9.56
C ILE A 89 2.43 -13.23 -8.64
N VAL A 90 1.74 -12.20 -8.17
CA VAL A 90 0.57 -12.29 -7.29
C VAL A 90 -0.69 -12.43 -8.15
N HIS A 91 -1.16 -13.67 -8.32
CA HIS A 91 -2.25 -13.98 -9.25
C HIS A 91 -3.38 -14.82 -8.65
N LEU A 92 -3.16 -15.48 -7.52
CA LEU A 92 -4.17 -16.23 -6.79
C LEU A 92 -4.92 -15.32 -5.81
N ASN A 93 -6.23 -15.55 -5.67
CA ASN A 93 -7.13 -14.84 -4.74
C ASN A 93 -7.18 -13.30 -4.86
N LYS A 94 -6.58 -12.74 -5.91
CA LYS A 94 -6.67 -11.32 -6.25
C LYS A 94 -8.07 -10.97 -6.76
N SER A 95 -8.76 -10.10 -6.02
CA SER A 95 -10.11 -9.63 -6.38
C SER A 95 -10.43 -8.27 -5.75
N PRO A 96 -11.43 -7.53 -6.28
CA PRO A 96 -11.92 -6.30 -5.64
C PRO A 96 -12.36 -6.49 -4.19
N VAL A 97 -12.91 -7.67 -3.85
CA VAL A 97 -13.31 -8.00 -2.47
C VAL A 97 -12.07 -8.13 -1.57
N ALA A 98 -11.06 -8.90 -2.00
CA ALA A 98 -9.82 -9.04 -1.25
C ALA A 98 -9.11 -7.68 -1.08
N PHE A 99 -9.07 -6.85 -2.12
CA PHE A 99 -8.60 -5.47 -2.05
C PHE A 99 -9.37 -4.65 -1.02
N SER A 100 -10.71 -4.72 -1.01
CA SER A 100 -11.52 -3.99 -0.04
C SER A 100 -11.22 -4.37 1.41
N SER A 101 -10.87 -5.62 1.68
CA SER A 101 -10.49 -6.07 3.03
C SER A 101 -9.20 -5.43 3.52
N PHE A 102 -8.17 -5.31 2.68
CA PHE A 102 -6.93 -4.65 3.08
C PHE A 102 -7.04 -3.12 3.07
N LEU A 103 -7.87 -2.55 2.19
CA LEU A 103 -8.20 -1.13 2.26
C LEU A 103 -8.92 -0.78 3.57
N GLN A 104 -9.82 -1.66 4.03
CA GLN A 104 -10.46 -1.52 5.34
C GLN A 104 -9.42 -1.57 6.46
N LYS A 105 -8.48 -2.53 6.44
CA LYS A 105 -7.39 -2.57 7.43
C LYS A 105 -6.54 -1.30 7.45
N ALA A 106 -6.25 -0.72 6.29
CA ALA A 106 -5.53 0.55 6.21
C ALA A 106 -6.34 1.70 6.81
N LYS A 107 -7.68 1.71 6.61
CA LYS A 107 -8.58 2.65 7.27
C LYS A 107 -8.60 2.46 8.78
N ASP A 108 -8.70 1.22 9.25
CA ASP A 108 -8.71 0.89 10.68
C ASP A 108 -7.41 1.36 11.35
N TYR A 109 -6.25 1.12 10.72
CA TYR A 109 -4.96 1.68 11.17
C TYR A 109 -5.02 3.20 11.31
N CYS A 110 -5.53 3.94 10.31
CA CYS A 110 -5.66 5.39 10.41
C CYS A 110 -6.65 5.85 11.51
N ASP A 111 -7.67 5.04 11.80
CA ASP A 111 -8.64 5.34 12.86
C ASP A 111 -8.06 5.07 14.26
N GLU A 112 -7.12 4.13 14.38
CA GLU A 112 -6.36 3.82 15.60
C GLU A 112 -5.23 4.82 15.91
N HIS A 113 -4.86 5.67 14.95
CA HIS A 113 -3.82 6.71 15.06
C HIS A 113 -4.41 8.14 14.94
N PRO A 114 -5.28 8.58 15.89
CA PRO A 114 -6.04 9.84 15.76
C PRO A 114 -5.18 11.11 15.78
N GLU A 115 -3.94 11.04 16.26
CA GLU A 115 -2.96 12.13 16.24
C GLU A 115 -2.28 12.30 14.87
N GLN A 116 -2.43 11.34 13.96
CA GLN A 116 -1.90 11.40 12.60
C GLN A 116 -2.96 11.91 11.61
N ALA A 117 -2.51 12.50 10.50
CA ALA A 117 -3.43 12.84 9.41
C ALA A 117 -4.03 11.56 8.82
N LYS A 118 -5.32 11.55 8.51
CA LYS A 118 -5.94 10.38 7.85
C LYS A 118 -5.52 10.32 6.38
N LEU A 119 -4.48 9.55 6.09
CA LEU A 119 -3.92 9.38 4.75
C LEU A 119 -3.61 7.91 4.49
N ILE A 120 -4.15 7.38 3.39
CA ILE A 120 -3.86 6.04 2.88
C ILE A 120 -3.36 6.20 1.45
N THR A 121 -2.23 5.58 1.13
CA THR A 121 -1.77 5.48 -0.27
C THR A 121 -2.39 4.24 -0.92
N VAL A 122 -2.74 4.34 -2.20
CA VAL A 122 -3.26 3.21 -2.97
C VAL A 122 -2.31 2.96 -4.11
N PHE A 123 -1.84 1.72 -4.21
CA PHE A 123 -1.07 1.25 -5.34
C PHE A 123 -2.00 0.43 -6.25
N SER A 124 -2.48 0.96 -7.38
CA SER A 124 -2.28 2.33 -7.90
C SER A 124 -3.48 2.80 -8.73
N TRP A 125 -3.46 4.04 -9.25
CA TRP A 125 -4.47 4.48 -10.21
C TRP A 125 -4.42 3.67 -11.53
N ASN A 126 -3.23 3.51 -12.13
CA ASN A 126 -3.09 3.05 -13.53
C ASN A 126 -1.80 2.27 -13.84
N GLU A 127 -1.19 1.58 -12.87
CA GLU A 127 0.00 0.75 -13.07
C GLU A 127 -0.36 -0.60 -13.73
N TRP A 128 -0.83 -0.51 -14.99
CA TRP A 128 -1.25 -1.66 -15.79
C TRP A 128 -0.15 -2.68 -16.00
N ILE A 129 1.08 -2.21 -16.15
CA ILE A 129 2.24 -3.05 -16.46
C ILE A 129 2.64 -3.91 -15.26
N GLU A 130 2.26 -3.53 -14.04
CA GLU A 130 2.45 -4.31 -12.81
C GLU A 130 1.13 -4.92 -12.33
N GLY A 131 0.10 -4.93 -13.18
CA GLY A 131 -1.20 -5.48 -12.88
C GLY A 131 -1.92 -4.79 -11.70
N SER A 132 -1.51 -3.59 -11.31
CA SER A 132 -2.00 -2.91 -10.11
C SER A 132 -2.70 -1.60 -10.48
N TYR A 133 -4.00 -1.67 -10.76
CA TYR A 133 -4.75 -0.54 -11.30
C TYR A 133 -6.15 -0.45 -10.68
N LEU A 134 -6.54 0.78 -10.33
CA LEU A 134 -7.88 1.12 -9.86
C LEU A 134 -8.83 1.44 -11.03
N LEU A 135 -8.26 1.83 -12.18
CA LEU A 135 -9.01 2.14 -13.38
C LEU A 135 -9.95 1.00 -13.79
N PRO A 136 -11.14 1.32 -14.33
CA PRO A 136 -12.03 0.32 -14.85
C PRO A 136 -11.39 -0.50 -15.98
N ASP A 137 -11.65 -1.80 -15.98
CA ASP A 137 -11.19 -2.73 -17.00
C ASP A 137 -12.34 -3.62 -17.51
N MET A 138 -12.02 -4.52 -18.43
CA MET A 138 -13.00 -5.47 -18.97
C MET A 138 -13.32 -6.65 -18.03
N LYS A 139 -12.51 -6.90 -16.99
CA LYS A 139 -12.63 -8.06 -16.10
C LYS A 139 -13.49 -7.76 -14.87
N TYR A 140 -13.28 -6.61 -14.26
CA TYR A 140 -13.87 -6.14 -13.02
C TYR A 140 -14.70 -4.87 -13.21
N GLY A 141 -14.68 -4.22 -14.38
CA GLY A 141 -15.45 -2.99 -14.61
C GLY A 141 -15.11 -1.95 -13.53
N PHE A 142 -16.13 -1.42 -12.85
CA PHE A 142 -15.95 -0.43 -11.78
C PHE A 142 -15.69 -1.02 -10.38
N SER A 143 -15.59 -2.34 -10.22
CA SER A 143 -15.63 -2.96 -8.90
C SER A 143 -14.52 -2.53 -7.94
N HIS A 144 -13.33 -2.15 -8.42
CA HIS A 144 -12.28 -1.60 -7.54
C HIS A 144 -12.63 -0.18 -7.03
N LEU A 145 -13.22 0.67 -7.87
CA LEU A 145 -13.69 1.99 -7.47
C LEU A 145 -14.87 1.90 -6.49
N GLU A 146 -15.80 0.98 -6.74
CA GLU A 146 -16.90 0.71 -5.82
C GLU A 146 -16.40 0.14 -4.47
N ALA A 147 -15.32 -0.65 -4.48
CA ALA A 147 -14.67 -1.10 -3.25
C ALA A 147 -14.10 0.08 -2.44
N VAL A 148 -13.42 1.04 -3.10
CA VAL A 148 -12.95 2.28 -2.43
C VAL A 148 -14.12 3.06 -1.86
N LYS A 149 -15.15 3.33 -2.67
CA LYS A 149 -16.34 4.06 -2.23
C LYS A 149 -16.98 3.40 -1.01
N LYS A 150 -17.14 2.07 -1.04
CA LYS A 150 -17.72 1.29 0.04
C LYS A 150 -16.94 1.44 1.34
N VAL A 151 -15.62 1.25 1.32
CA VAL A 151 -14.77 1.35 2.52
C VAL A 151 -14.72 2.78 3.08
N MET A 152 -14.71 3.79 2.21
CA MET A 152 -14.60 5.19 2.62
C MET A 152 -15.94 5.83 3.02
N SER A 153 -17.06 5.22 2.62
CA SER A 153 -18.40 5.71 2.97
C SER A 153 -18.75 5.38 4.42
N LYS A 154 -19.28 6.35 5.16
CA LYS A 154 -19.80 6.17 6.54
C LYS A 154 -21.08 5.31 6.61
N GLU A 155 -21.61 4.87 5.47
CA GLU A 155 -22.89 4.13 5.37
C GLU A 155 -22.77 2.65 5.75
N TYR A 156 -21.56 2.12 5.94
CA TYR A 156 -21.35 0.74 6.38
C TYR A 156 -21.43 0.53 7.90
N GLU A 157 -21.50 1.61 8.67
CA GLU A 157 -21.57 1.59 10.14
C GLU A 157 -23.00 1.81 10.69
N GLN A 158 -24.04 1.81 9.83
CA GLN A 158 -25.46 1.90 10.25
C GLN A 158 -26.21 0.58 10.08
#